data_AF-A0A843WBX5-F1
#
_entry.id   AF-A0A843WBX5-F1
#
_cell.length_a   1.000
_cell.length_b   1.000
_cell.length_c   1.000
_cell.angle_alpha   90.00
_cell.angle_beta   90.00
_cell.angle_gamma   90.00
#
_symmetry.space_group_name_H-M   'P 1'
#
loop_
_entity.id
_entity.type
_entity.pdbx_description
1 polymer ?
#
loop_
_entity_poly.entity_id
_entity_poly.type
_entity_poly.pdbx_seq_one_letter_code
_entity_poly.pdbx_strand_id
1 'polypeptide(L)'
;MNILQCAIHPDEYSCVSMCSLAKEMWDKLKLIYEGTSEVKETKGNILVHEYELFKMSPVESISDMFARLSKITNELKALGKNYTNTEIVCKVL
;
A
#
# COMPACT_ATOMS: atom_id res chain seq x y z
N MET A 1 -24.80 -22.70 15.09
CA MET A 1 -23.75 -21.87 15.70
C MET A 1 -22.52 -21.97 14.81
N ASN A 2 -22.17 -20.89 14.11
CA ASN A 2 -21.45 -20.90 12.83
C ASN A 2 -19.93 -21.13 12.99
N ILE A 3 -19.38 -22.07 12.21
CA ILE A 3 -17.94 -22.40 12.08
C ILE A 3 -17.04 -21.15 11.90
N LEU A 4 -17.59 -20.09 11.30
CA LEU A 4 -16.90 -18.81 11.10
C LEU A 4 -16.51 -18.09 12.39
N GLN A 5 -17.23 -18.28 13.50
CA GLN A 5 -16.89 -17.65 14.79
C GLN A 5 -15.67 -18.28 15.45
N CYS A 6 -15.32 -19.53 15.10
CA CYS A 6 -14.18 -20.24 15.67
C CYS A 6 -12.85 -19.96 14.95
N ALA A 7 -12.89 -19.29 13.80
CA ALA A 7 -11.70 -19.01 12.98
C ALA A 7 -11.13 -17.59 13.16
N ILE A 8 -11.81 -16.75 13.95
CA ILE A 8 -11.47 -15.32 14.12
C ILE A 8 -10.72 -15.15 15.44
N HIS A 9 -9.56 -14.49 15.41
CA HIS A 9 -8.75 -14.22 16.61
C HIS A 9 -9.55 -13.31 17.57
N PRO A 10 -9.42 -13.45 18.91
CA PRO A 10 -10.20 -12.67 19.87
C PRO A 10 -10.15 -11.14 19.65
N ASP A 11 -9.03 -10.62 19.15
CA ASP A 11 -8.84 -9.19 18.85
C ASP A 11 -9.73 -8.70 17.69
N GLU A 12 -9.96 -9.58 16.71
CA GLU A 12 -10.78 -9.31 15.53
C GLU A 12 -12.27 -9.55 15.80
N TYR A 13 -12.59 -10.43 16.76
CA TYR A 13 -13.97 -10.70 17.16
C TYR A 13 -14.66 -9.44 17.66
N SER A 14 -13.95 -8.55 18.37
CA SER A 14 -14.53 -7.28 18.84
C SER A 14 -15.05 -6.41 17.68
N CYS A 15 -14.33 -6.36 16.55
CA CYS A 15 -14.70 -5.58 15.37
C CYS A 15 -15.85 -6.19 14.57
N VAL A 16 -15.99 -7.52 14.62
CA VAL A 16 -16.96 -8.29 13.82
C VAL A 16 -18.23 -8.66 14.63
N SER A 17 -18.17 -8.56 15.97
CA SER A 17 -19.26 -8.94 16.90
C SER A 17 -20.59 -8.19 16.71
N MET A 18 -20.56 -7.00 16.09
CA MET A 18 -21.77 -6.20 15.78
C MET A 18 -22.32 -6.43 14.37
N CYS A 19 -21.66 -7.22 13.53
CA CYS A 19 -22.13 -7.49 12.17
C CYS A 19 -23.08 -8.68 12.17
N SER A 20 -24.26 -8.50 11.59
CA SER A 20 -25.32 -9.52 11.56
C SER A 20 -25.31 -10.34 10.26
N LEU A 21 -24.65 -9.83 9.19
CA LEU A 21 -24.49 -10.53 7.93
C LEU A 21 -23.04 -10.96 7.68
N ALA A 22 -22.88 -12.19 7.17
CA ALA A 22 -21.58 -12.73 6.74
C ALA A 22 -20.87 -11.83 5.69
N LYS A 23 -21.65 -11.10 4.88
CA LYS A 23 -21.13 -10.12 3.92
C LYS A 23 -20.45 -8.93 4.62
N GLU A 24 -21.03 -8.41 5.69
CA GLU A 24 -20.45 -7.31 6.47
C GLU A 24 -19.19 -7.76 7.21
N MET A 25 -19.19 -9.00 7.73
CA MET A 25 -17.99 -9.59 8.35
C MET A 25 -16.84 -9.72 7.34
N TRP A 26 -17.13 -10.21 6.13
CA TRP A 26 -16.15 -10.33 5.06
C TRP A 26 -15.65 -8.97 4.56
N ASP A 27 -16.54 -7.98 4.43
CA ASP A 27 -16.16 -6.64 4.00
C ASP A 27 -15.32 -5.92 5.07
N LYS A 28 -15.58 -6.13 6.37
CA LYS A 28 -14.72 -5.67 7.46
C LYS A 28 -13.37 -6.38 7.51
N LEU A 29 -13.33 -7.69 7.28
CA LEU A 29 -12.05 -8.41 7.18
C LEU A 29 -11.24 -7.88 5.99
N LYS A 30 -11.89 -7.69 4.83
CA LYS A 30 -11.24 -7.08 3.66
C LYS A 30 -10.74 -5.66 3.96
N LEU A 31 -11.51 -4.86 4.69
CA LEU A 31 -11.13 -3.53 5.13
C LEU A 31 -9.87 -3.54 6.02
N ILE A 32 -9.81 -4.46 6.99
CA ILE A 32 -8.71 -4.58 7.94
C ILE A 32 -7.44 -5.10 7.26
N TYR A 33 -7.58 -6.07 6.35
CA TYR A 33 -6.44 -6.77 5.74
C TYR A 33 -5.97 -6.16 4.41
N GLU A 34 -6.86 -5.63 3.57
CA GLU A 34 -6.52 -5.02 2.28
C GLU A 34 -6.51 -3.48 2.31
N GLY A 35 -7.12 -2.86 3.33
CA GLY A 35 -7.41 -1.42 3.37
C GLY A 35 -8.62 -1.01 2.52
N THR A 36 -9.17 0.19 2.74
CA THR A 36 -10.16 0.78 1.81
C THR A 36 -9.51 1.12 0.47
N SER A 37 -10.33 1.24 -0.58
CA SER A 37 -9.94 1.87 -1.85
C SER A 37 -9.30 3.24 -1.62
N GLU A 38 -9.81 4.00 -0.65
CA GLU A 38 -9.33 5.32 -0.23
C GLU A 38 -7.93 5.27 0.40
N VAL A 39 -7.62 4.25 1.20
CA VAL A 39 -6.26 4.03 1.75
C VAL A 39 -5.29 3.67 0.62
N LYS A 40 -5.70 2.81 -0.33
CA LYS A 40 -4.87 2.47 -1.50
C LYS A 40 -4.60 3.71 -2.37
N GLU A 41 -5.62 4.53 -2.59
CA GLU A 41 -5.50 5.78 -3.34
C GLU A 41 -4.61 6.79 -2.62
N THR A 42 -4.81 6.99 -1.32
CA THR A 42 -3.98 7.88 -0.48
C THR A 42 -2.52 7.44 -0.51
N LYS A 43 -2.25 6.14 -0.34
CA LYS A 43 -0.89 5.57 -0.46
C LYS A 43 -0.30 5.85 -1.84
N GLY A 44 -1.09 5.66 -2.90
CA GLY A 44 -0.68 5.97 -4.27
C GLY A 44 -0.35 7.44 -4.48
N ASN A 45 -1.10 8.36 -3.87
CA ASN A 45 -0.85 9.81 -3.98
C ASN A 45 0.41 10.22 -3.20
N ILE A 46 0.63 9.65 -2.01
CA ILE A 46 1.86 9.86 -1.24
C ILE A 46 3.09 9.39 -2.04
N LEU A 47 3.04 8.19 -2.62
CA LEU A 47 4.15 7.65 -3.41
C LEU A 47 4.43 8.48 -4.67
N VAL A 48 3.38 8.99 -5.35
CA VAL A 48 3.56 9.90 -6.49
C VAL A 48 4.25 11.18 -6.04
N HIS A 49 3.83 11.74 -4.91
CA HIS A 49 4.45 12.95 -4.36
C HIS A 49 5.92 12.72 -3.98
N GLU A 50 6.23 11.59 -3.34
CA GLU A 50 7.61 11.18 -3.04
C GLU A 50 8.46 11.01 -4.30
N TYR A 51 7.89 10.44 -5.37
CA TYR A 51 8.54 10.32 -6.66
C TYR A 51 8.79 11.68 -7.33
N GLU A 52 7.81 12.58 -7.31
CA GLU A 52 7.93 13.94 -7.88
C GLU A 52 8.95 14.80 -7.14
N LEU A 53 9.03 14.67 -5.82
CA LEU A 53 10.01 15.34 -4.98
C LEU A 53 11.33 14.59 -4.84
N PHE A 54 11.45 13.41 -5.48
CA PHE A 54 12.65 12.60 -5.37
C PHE A 54 13.87 13.37 -5.83
N LYS A 55 14.87 13.44 -4.94
CA LYS A 55 16.17 14.02 -5.20
C LYS A 55 17.22 13.21 -4.47
N MET A 56 18.41 13.17 -5.05
CA MET A 56 19.55 12.57 -4.40
C MET A 56 19.96 13.40 -3.17
N SER A 57 20.23 12.72 -2.06
CA SER A 57 20.80 13.30 -0.85
C SER A 57 22.31 13.49 -1.01
N PRO A 58 22.92 14.58 -0.50
CA PRO A 58 24.36 14.82 -0.63
C PRO A 58 25.23 13.80 0.12
N VAL A 59 24.65 13.03 1.04
CA VAL A 59 25.36 12.04 1.86
C VAL A 59 25.03 10.59 1.47
N GLU A 60 24.10 10.36 0.53
CA GLU A 60 23.75 9.01 0.10
C GLU A 60 24.64 8.56 -1.06
N SER A 61 24.92 7.26 -1.15
CA SER A 61 25.62 6.73 -2.32
C SER A 61 24.66 6.62 -3.52
N ILE A 62 25.22 6.56 -4.73
CA ILE A 62 24.43 6.33 -5.95
C ILE A 62 23.62 5.02 -5.83
N SER A 63 24.20 3.98 -5.23
CA SER A 63 23.51 2.69 -5.02
C SER A 63 22.31 2.84 -4.07
N ASP A 64 22.46 3.61 -2.99
CA ASP A 64 21.38 3.84 -2.02
C ASP A 64 20.25 4.67 -2.65
N MET A 65 20.60 5.67 -3.44
CA MET A 65 19.66 6.48 -4.21
C MET A 65 18.86 5.60 -5.18
N PHE A 66 19.53 4.75 -5.97
CA PHE A 66 18.86 3.83 -6.88
C PHE A 66 17.96 2.82 -6.16
N ALA A 67 18.37 2.32 -5.00
CA ALA A 67 17.56 1.41 -4.19
C ALA A 67 16.28 2.09 -3.70
N ARG A 68 16.37 3.34 -3.21
CA ARG A 68 15.20 4.16 -2.82
C ARG A 68 14.27 4.43 -4.00
N LEU A 69 14.81 4.87 -5.14
CA LEU A 69 14.03 5.13 -6.33
C LEU A 69 13.32 3.86 -6.83
N SER A 70 14.04 2.74 -6.88
CA SER A 70 13.50 1.43 -7.28
C SER A 70 12.37 0.98 -6.36
N LYS A 71 12.50 1.21 -5.06
CA LYS A 71 11.43 0.90 -4.09
C LYS A 71 10.16 1.69 -4.41
N ILE A 72 10.27 3.01 -4.61
CA ILE A 72 9.13 3.88 -4.93
C ILE A 72 8.47 3.44 -6.24
N THR A 73 9.25 3.20 -7.30
CA THR A 73 8.71 2.79 -8.61
C THR A 73 8.06 1.40 -8.56
N ASN A 74 8.60 0.48 -7.76
CA ASN A 74 8.02 -0.85 -7.58
C ASN A 74 6.69 -0.80 -6.81
N GLU A 75 6.60 0.04 -5.77
CA GLU A 75 5.35 0.23 -5.04
C GLU A 75 4.27 0.91 -5.90
N LEU A 76 4.66 1.91 -6.71
CA LEU A 76 3.75 2.55 -7.68
C LEU A 76 3.25 1.54 -8.74
N LYS A 77 4.15 0.69 -9.24
CA LYS A 77 3.81 -0.40 -10.17
C LYS A 77 2.83 -1.40 -9.55
N ALA A 78 3.00 -1.75 -8.27
CA ALA A 78 2.07 -2.62 -7.56
C ALA A 78 0.67 -2.00 -7.40
N LEU A 79 0.57 -0.67 -7.43
CA LEU A 79 -0.68 0.09 -7.43
C LEU A 79 -1.23 0.38 -8.84
N GLY A 80 -0.59 -0.17 -9.89
CA GLY A 80 -1.00 0.01 -11.28
C GLY A 80 -0.53 1.31 -11.95
N LYS A 81 0.29 2.12 -11.27
CA LYS A 81 0.94 3.31 -11.84
C LYS A 81 2.32 2.94 -12.38
N ASN A 82 2.44 2.83 -13.70
CA ASN A 82 3.69 2.47 -14.36
C ASN A 82 4.42 3.71 -14.87
N TYR A 83 5.72 3.79 -14.62
CA TYR A 83 6.63 4.78 -15.19
C TYR A 83 7.60 4.07 -16.12
N THR A 84 7.92 4.68 -17.24
CA THR A 84 8.92 4.17 -18.19
C THR A 84 10.33 4.36 -17.63
N ASN A 85 11.26 3.49 -18.04
CA ASN A 85 12.67 3.64 -17.67
C ASN A 85 13.24 5.01 -18.10
N THR A 86 12.73 5.58 -19.20
CA THR A 86 13.13 6.91 -19.66
C THR A 86 12.71 8.00 -18.67
N GLU A 87 11.49 7.97 -18.16
CA GLU A 87 11.00 8.92 -17.15
C GLU A 87 11.77 8.82 -15.83
N ILE A 88 12.13 7.60 -15.44
CA ILE A 88 12.93 7.33 -14.23
C ILE A 88 14.36 7.85 -14.39
N VAL A 89 14.99 7.60 -15.55
CA VAL A 89 16.38 8.04 -15.83
C VAL A 89 16.48 9.56 -15.96
N CYS A 90 15.50 10.22 -16.59
CA CYS A 90 15.42 11.68 -16.64
C CYS A 90 15.27 12.33 -15.25
N LYS A 91 14.89 11.57 -14.22
CA LYS A 91 14.80 12.09 -12.85
C LYS A 91 16.15 12.13 -12.13
N VAL A 92 17.11 11.34 -12.61
CA VAL A 92 18.45 11.18 -12.02
C VAL A 92 19.51 12.03 -12.74
N LEU A 93 19.28 12.35 -14.02
CA LEU A 93 20.13 13.21 -14.86
C LEU A 93 19.85 14.70 -14.59
#